data_AF-A0A1I3ULJ1-F1
#
_entry.id   AF-A0A1I3ULJ1-F1
#
_cell.length_a   1.000
_cell.length_b   1.000
_cell.length_c   1.000
_cell.angle_alpha   90.00
_cell.angle_beta   90.00
_cell.angle_gamma   90.00
#
_symmetry.space_group_name_H-M   'P 1'
#
loop_
_entity.id
_entity.type
_entity.pdbx_description
1 polymer ?
#
loop_
_entity_poly.entity_id
_entity_poly.type
_entity_poly.pdbx_seq_one_letter_code
_entity_poly.pdbx_strand_id
1 'polypeptide(L)' 'MARYKARLILSPTFVDKKKALRLNKGDQVEIKGRIYNVVDTFVWGTVRVYMLDGFGLVYEGELIASPIEGGQ' A
#
# COMPACT_ATOMS: atom_id res chain seq x y z
N MET A 1 6.09 -11.01 -8.46
CA MET A 1 6.07 -9.55 -8.63
C MET A 1 4.64 -9.16 -8.97
N ALA A 2 3.86 -8.72 -7.98
CA ALA A 2 2.44 -8.40 -8.17
C ALA A 2 2.23 -6.89 -8.32
N ARG A 3 1.18 -6.48 -9.06
CA ARG A 3 0.80 -5.08 -9.24
C ARG A 3 -0.60 -4.84 -8.68
N TYR A 4 -0.74 -3.82 -7.86
CA TYR A 4 -1.99 -3.49 -7.18
C TYR A 4 -2.44 -2.07 -7.52
N LYS A 5 -3.75 -1.84 -7.54
CA LYS A 5 -4.33 -0.49 -7.62
C LYS A 5 -4.87 -0.10 -6.24
N ALA A 6 -4.34 0.98 -5.67
CA ALA A 6 -4.69 1.41 -4.33
C ALA A 6 -5.17 2.86 -4.28
N ARG A 7 -6.07 3.14 -3.34
CA ARG A 7 -6.39 4.50 -2.91
C ARG A 7 -5.66 4.78 -1.61
N LEU A 8 -5.02 5.96 -1.54
CA LEU A 8 -4.36 6.46 -0.34
C LEU A 8 -5.38 7.18 0.55
N ILE A 9 -5.49 6.75 1.80
CA ILE A 9 -6.28 7.39 2.84
C ILE A 9 -5.30 7.94 3.87
N LEU A 10 -5.12 9.26 3.88
CA LEU A 10 -4.34 9.97 4.89
C LEU A 10 -5.21 10.17 6.13
N SER A 11 -5.47 9.09 6.86
CA SER A 11 -6.17 9.18 8.14
C SER A 11 -5.23 8.73 9.26
N PRO A 12 -4.82 9.63 10.17
CA PRO A 12 -3.93 9.27 11.28
C PRO A 12 -4.59 8.31 12.28
N THR A 13 -5.90 8.09 12.16
CA THR A 13 -6.73 7.48 13.22
C THR A 13 -7.39 6.16 12.83
N PHE A 14 -7.30 5.72 11.57
CA PHE A 14 -8.11 4.59 11.10
C PHE A 14 -7.30 3.53 10.36
N VAL A 15 -6.80 2.55 11.11
CA VAL A 15 -6.25 1.31 10.57
C VAL A 15 -7.41 0.31 10.41
N ASP A 16 -8.18 0.41 9.31
CA ASP A 16 -9.10 -0.68 8.95
C ASP A 16 -8.28 -1.84 8.36
N LYS A 17 -7.68 -2.65 9.26
CA LYS A 17 -6.86 -3.82 8.89
C LYS A 17 -7.59 -4.82 8.00
N LYS A 18 -8.93 -4.82 7.99
CA LYS A 18 -9.73 -5.73 7.14
C LYS A 18 -9.72 -5.33 5.67
N LYS A 19 -9.44 -4.06 5.37
CA LYS A 19 -9.36 -3.53 4.00
C LYS A 19 -7.95 -3.10 3.60
N ALA A 20 -7.00 -3.21 4.52
CA ALA A 20 -5.61 -2.87 4.28
C ALA A 20 -5.01 -3.78 3.21
N LEU A 21 -4.41 -3.14 2.20
CA LEU A 21 -3.64 -3.86 1.20
C LEU A 21 -2.33 -4.35 1.82
N ARG A 22 -2.04 -5.65 1.66
CA ARG A 22 -0.74 -6.23 2.03
C ARG A 22 0.17 -6.21 0.81
N LEU A 23 1.32 -5.55 0.98
CA LEU A 23 2.36 -5.44 -0.03
C LEU A 23 3.62 -6.13 0.47
N ASN A 24 4.38 -6.72 -0.45
CA ASN A 24 5.70 -7.25 -0.19
C ASN A 24 6.75 -6.43 -0.94
N LYS A 25 8.01 -6.54 -0.50
CA LYS A 25 9.14 -5.97 -1.22
C LYS A 25 9.16 -6.50 -2.66
N GLY A 26 9.32 -5.59 -3.61
CA GLY A 26 9.29 -5.87 -5.05
C GLY A 26 7.92 -5.76 -5.70
N ASP A 27 6.84 -5.64 -4.93
CA ASP A 27 5.51 -5.37 -5.51
C ASP A 27 5.40 -3.94 -6.04
N GLN A 28 4.43 -3.72 -6.93
CA GLN A 28 4.11 -2.41 -7.48
C GLN A 28 2.73 -1.97 -7.01
N VAL A 29 2.59 -0.69 -6.66
CA VAL A 29 1.30 -0.10 -6.29
C VAL A 29 1.03 1.14 -7.12
N GLU A 30 -0.15 1.20 -7.74
CA GLU A 30 -0.63 2.37 -8.45
C GLU A 30 -1.50 3.22 -7.53
N ILE A 31 -1.07 4.47 -7.30
CA ILE A 31 -1.76 5.45 -6.46
C ILE A 31 -1.97 6.72 -7.30
N LYS A 32 -3.23 7.16 -7.46
CA LYS A 32 -3.60 8.32 -8.27
C LYS A 32 -3.01 8.31 -9.70
N GLY A 33 -2.96 7.14 -10.33
CA GLY A 33 -2.46 6.96 -11.71
C GLY A 33 -0.93 6.94 -11.84
N ARG A 34 -0.18 6.98 -10.73
CA ARG A 34 1.28 6.82 -10.71
C ARG A 34 1.65 5.48 -10.08
N ILE A 35 2.63 4.80 -10.65
CA ILE A 35 3.11 3.50 -10.18
C ILE A 35 4.32 3.74 -9.29
N TYR A 36 4.32 3.10 -8.13
CA TYR A 36 5.40 3.13 -7.15
C TYR A 36 5.85 1.70 -6.85
N ASN A 37 7.17 1.51 -6.72
CA ASN A 37 7.74 0.22 -6.35
C ASN A 37 7.87 0.13 -4.83
N VAL A 38 7.51 -1.01 -4.24
CA VAL A 38 7.75 -1.29 -2.83
C VAL A 38 9.20 -1.72 -2.68
N VAL A 39 10.05 -0.83 -2.19
CA VAL A 39 11.50 -1.08 -2.03
C VAL A 39 11.82 -1.82 -0.74
N ASP A 40 10.99 -1.63 0.29
CA ASP A 40 11.12 -2.35 1.55
C ASP A 40 9.81 -2.42 2.33
N THR A 41 9.75 -3.37 3.26
CA THR A 41 8.60 -3.58 4.16
C THR A 41 9.10 -3.96 5.55
N PHE A 42 8.69 -3.24 6.58
CA PHE A 42 9.11 -3.51 7.96
C PHE A 42 7.99 -3.22 8.95
N VAL A 43 8.19 -3.59 10.20
CA VAL A 43 7.23 -3.32 11.29
C VAL A 43 7.79 -2.20 12.17
N TRP A 44 7.02 -1.13 12.35
CA TRP A 44 7.30 -0.07 13.31
C TRP A 44 6.27 -0.14 14.44
N GLY A 45 6.73 -0.58 15.62
CA GLY A 45 5.83 -0.82 16.76
C GLY A 45 4.88 -1.97 16.44
N THR A 46 3.59 -1.69 16.32
CA THR A 46 2.54 -2.68 16.02
C THR A 46 1.97 -2.57 14.60
N VAL A 47 2.54 -1.68 13.77
CA VAL A 47 2.04 -1.34 12.44
C VAL A 47 3.10 -1.70 11.39
N ARG A 48 2.67 -2.35 10.31
CA ARG A 48 3.53 -2.59 9.15
C ARG A 48 3.66 -1.31 8.32
N VAL A 49 4.85 -1.04 7.82
CA VAL A 49 5.17 0.13 7.00
C VAL A 49 5.75 -0.35 5.68
N TYR A 50 5.33 0.29 4.60
CA TYR A 50 5.79 0.07 3.23
C TYR A 50 6.61 1.29 2.80
N MET A 51 7.81 1.04 2.30
CA MET A 51 8.63 2.09 1.68
C MET A 51 8.40 2.04 0.17
N LEU A 52 7.85 3.13 -0.37
CA LEU A 52 7.54 3.29 -1.78
C LEU A 52 8.55 4.23 -2.44
N ASP A 53 9.22 3.77 -3.49
CA ASP A 53 10.17 4.57 -4.26
C ASP A 53 9.53 5.83 -4.83
N GLY A 54 10.17 6.99 -4.65
CA GLY A 54 9.65 8.29 -5.11
C GLY A 54 8.39 8.81 -4.41
N PHE A 55 7.87 8.10 -3.39
CA PHE A 55 6.69 8.51 -2.61
C PHE A 55 6.99 8.67 -1.12
N GLY A 56 7.69 7.72 -0.51
CA GLY A 56 8.04 7.73 0.92
C GLY A 56 7.45 6.56 1.70
N LEU A 57 7.25 6.75 3.01
CA LEU A 57 6.72 5.74 3.93
C LEU A 57 5.18 5.76 3.93
N VAL A 58 4.58 4.57 3.93
CA VAL A 58 3.13 4.39 3.98
C VAL A 58 2.78 3.29 4.99
N TYR A 59 1.88 3.57 5.91
CA TYR A 59 1.46 2.62 6.94
C TYR A 59 0.41 1.63 6.41
N GLU A 60 0.41 0.41 6.95
CA GLU A 60 -0.64 -0.57 6.74
C GLU A 60 -1.99 0.03 7.17
N GLY A 61 -2.96 0.04 6.27
CA GLY A 61 -4.26 0.70 6.46
C GLY A 61 -4.40 2.03 5.70
N GLU A 62 -3.31 2.70 5.34
CA GLU A 62 -3.36 3.90 4.49
C GLU A 62 -3.57 3.56 3.01
N LEU A 63 -3.29 2.32 2.61
CA LEU A 63 -3.57 1.81 1.27
C LEU A 63 -4.76 0.85 1.31
N ILE A 64 -5.86 1.26 0.68
CA ILE A 64 -7.02 0.40 0.47
C ILE A 64 -7.01 -0.09 -0.98
N ALA A 65 -7.07 -1.42 -1.14
CA ALA A 65 -7.24 -2.03 -2.45
C ALA A 65 -8.49 -1.44 -3.11
N SER A 66 -8.31 -0.81 -4.27
CA SER A 66 -9.46 -0.48 -5.10
C SER A 66 -9.83 -1.74 -5.88
N PRO A 67 -11.15 -2.01 -6.09
CA PRO A 67 -11.53 -3.06 -7.01
C PRO A 67 -10.79 -2.82 -8.32
N ILE A 68 -9.96 -3.78 -8.69
CA ILE A 68 -9.36 -3.82 -10.02
C ILE A 68 -10.51 -4.29 -10.90
N GLU A 69 -11.09 -3.38 -11.69
CA GLU A 69 -11.95 -3.82 -12.80
C GLU A 69 -11.07 -4.69 -13.71
N GLY A 70 -11.18 -6.01 -13.56
CA GLY A 70 -10.41 -7.00 -14.30
C GLY A 70 -9.26 -7.62 -13.50
N GLY A 71 -9.54 -8.77 -12.87
CA GLY A 71 -8.51 -9.67 -12.37
C GLY A 71 -9.13 -10.92 -11.77
N GLN A 72 -9.25 -11.96 -12.59
CA GLN A 72 -9.43 -13.35 -12.16
C GLN A 72 -8.23 -13.82 -11.34
#